data_AF-A0A940M891-F1
#
_entry.id   AF-A0A940M891-F1
#
_cell.length_a   1.000
_cell.length_b   1.000
_cell.length_c   1.000
_cell.angle_alpha   90.00
_cell.angle_beta   90.00
_cell.angle_gamma   90.00
#
_symmetry.space_group_name_H-M   'P 1'
#
loop_
_entity.id
_entity.type
_entity.pdbx_description
1 polymer ?
#
loop_
_entity_poly.entity_id
_entity_poly.type
_entity_poly.pdbx_seq_one_letter_code
_entity_poly.pdbx_strand_id
1 'polypeptide(L)'
;MDDDIAAQQREVQRLLGRCLLRVQQYERLLKSLLAHREIAGPLHMLETNLADRIQETSRKTLGALAQELFGSFLVPGEKSEPVGAGGVLPQVRRH
;
A
#
# COMPACT_ATOMS: atom_id res chain seq x y z
N MET A 1 8.58 -25.64 39.46
CA MET A 1 7.17 -25.37 39.10
C MET A 1 6.91 -23.88 38.97
N ASP A 2 7.02 -23.08 40.04
CA ASP A 2 6.78 -21.62 39.94
C ASP A 2 7.83 -20.91 39.07
N ASP A 3 9.10 -21.30 39.20
CA ASP A 3 10.20 -20.77 38.36
C ASP A 3 10.03 -21.13 36.88
N ASP A 4 9.50 -22.32 36.59
CA ASP A 4 9.20 -22.76 35.24
C ASP A 4 8.06 -21.90 34.67
N ILE A 5 6.95 -21.73 35.40
CA ILE A 5 5.85 -20.86 34.96
C ILE A 5 6.36 -19.43 34.68
N ALA A 6 7.21 -18.89 35.53
CA ALA A 6 7.80 -17.57 35.34
C ALA A 6 8.71 -17.52 34.08
N ALA A 7 9.48 -18.57 33.81
CA ALA A 7 10.30 -18.67 32.60
C ALA A 7 9.44 -18.70 31.32
N GLN A 8 8.38 -19.50 31.32
CA GLN A 8 7.42 -19.57 30.22
C GLN A 8 6.74 -18.21 29.96
N GLN A 9 6.32 -17.52 31.02
CA GLN A 9 5.70 -16.19 30.90
C GLN A 9 6.66 -15.17 30.29
N ARG A 10 7.93 -15.15 30.72
CA ARG A 10 8.94 -14.27 30.12
C ARG A 10 9.12 -14.54 28.63
N GLU A 11 9.12 -15.80 28.23
CA GLU A 11 9.27 -16.16 26.81
C GLU A 11 8.06 -15.71 25.97
N VAL A 12 6.84 -15.90 26.48
CA VAL A 12 5.62 -15.39 25.83
C VAL A 12 5.65 -13.88 25.69
N GLN A 13 6.02 -13.15 26.75
CA GLN A 13 6.15 -11.69 26.71
C GLN A 13 7.22 -11.25 25.71
N ARG A 14 8.35 -11.97 25.65
CA ARG A 14 9.44 -11.69 24.70
C ARG A 14 8.97 -11.90 23.25
N LEU A 15 8.23 -12.98 22.99
CA LEU A 15 7.64 -13.28 21.68
C LEU A 15 6.59 -12.24 21.28
N LEU A 16 5.67 -11.91 22.21
CA LEU A 16 4.64 -10.90 22.00
C LEU A 16 5.27 -9.54 21.69
N GLY A 17 6.29 -9.13 22.44
CA GLY A 17 7.04 -7.90 22.18
C GLY A 17 7.63 -7.85 20.78
N ARG A 18 8.23 -8.96 20.31
CA ARG A 18 8.74 -9.05 18.93
C ARG A 18 7.63 -8.94 17.87
N CYS A 19 6.49 -9.58 18.11
CA CYS A 19 5.35 -9.51 17.20
C CYS A 19 4.81 -8.08 17.10
N LEU A 20 4.64 -7.40 18.24
CA LEU A 20 4.17 -6.01 18.27
C LEU A 20 5.11 -5.08 17.51
N LEU A 21 6.44 -5.18 17.73
CA LEU A 21 7.40 -4.38 16.99
C LEU A 21 7.34 -4.61 15.47
N ARG A 22 7.14 -5.86 15.05
CA ARG A 22 6.99 -6.21 13.63
C ARG A 22 5.72 -5.61 13.03
N VAL A 23 4.61 -5.67 13.75
CA VAL A 23 3.34 -5.03 13.32
C VAL A 23 3.54 -3.51 13.15
N GLN A 24 4.18 -2.85 14.11
CA GLN A 24 4.51 -1.42 13.98
C GLN A 24 5.44 -1.13 12.79
N GLN A 25 6.38 -2.04 12.49
CA GLN A 25 7.27 -1.90 11.34
C GLN A 25 6.50 -2.00 10.02
N TYR A 26 5.58 -2.97 9.88
CA TYR A 26 4.75 -3.07 8.69
C TYR A 26 3.87 -1.84 8.50
N GLU A 27 3.30 -1.30 9.57
CA GLU A 27 2.52 -0.07 9.48
C GLU A 27 3.35 1.09 8.92
N ARG A 28 4.58 1.28 9.42
CA ARG A 28 5.49 2.33 8.92
C ARG A 28 5.85 2.14 7.44
N LEU A 29 6.09 0.90 7.02
CA LEU A 29 6.40 0.59 5.61
C LEU A 29 5.20 0.88 4.70
N LEU A 30 4.00 0.45 5.08
CA LEU A 30 2.79 0.73 4.31
C LEU A 30 2.48 2.23 4.25
N LYS A 31 2.70 2.97 5.34
CA LYS A 31 2.55 4.43 5.36
C LYS A 31 3.47 5.10 4.33
N SER A 32 4.73 4.67 4.27
CA SER A 32 5.67 5.17 3.27
C SER A 32 5.22 4.84 1.85
N LEU A 33 4.83 3.59 1.59
CA LEU A 33 4.38 3.16 0.26
C LEU A 33 3.14 3.94 -0.21
N LEU A 34 2.10 4.02 0.62
CA LEU A 34 0.83 4.65 0.25
C LEU A 34 0.91 6.18 0.22
N ALA A 35 1.74 6.81 1.05
CA ALA A 35 1.96 8.26 0.96
C ALA A 35 2.56 8.70 -0.39
N HIS A 36 3.30 7.80 -1.08
CA HIS A 36 3.99 8.12 -2.33
C HIS A 36 3.35 7.50 -3.59
N ARG A 37 2.22 6.79 -3.47
CA ARG A 37 1.61 6.01 -4.57
C ARG A 37 1.29 6.76 -5.87
N GLU A 38 0.85 8.02 -5.81
CA GLU A 38 0.48 8.79 -7.00
C GLU A 38 1.15 10.17 -6.98
N ILE A 39 2.12 10.41 -7.85
CA ILE A 39 2.61 11.77 -8.10
C ILE A 39 1.75 12.32 -9.24
N ALA A 40 0.56 12.82 -8.89
CA ALA A 40 -0.41 13.34 -9.86
C ALA A 40 -0.87 14.75 -9.45
N GLY A 41 -1.09 15.61 -10.44
CA GLY A 41 -1.61 16.97 -10.25
C GLY A 41 -0.71 18.05 -10.85
N PRO A 42 -1.17 19.32 -10.85
CA PRO A 42 -0.38 20.45 -11.32
C PRO A 42 0.93 20.57 -10.54
N LEU A 43 2.04 20.87 -11.22
CA LEU A 43 3.39 20.97 -10.62
C LEU A 43 3.43 21.81 -9.34
N HIS A 44 2.68 22.92 -9.29
CA HIS A 44 2.63 23.82 -8.15
C HIS A 44 1.88 23.28 -6.92
N MET A 45 1.10 22.20 -7.07
CA MET A 45 0.34 21.57 -5.99
C MET A 45 0.97 20.26 -5.50
N LEU A 46 2.02 19.75 -6.17
CA LEU A 46 2.60 18.44 -5.87
C LEU A 46 3.11 18.34 -4.44
N GLU A 47 3.82 19.37 -3.96
CA GLU A 47 4.35 19.38 -2.59
C GLU A 47 3.23 19.42 -1.54
N THR A 48 2.21 20.26 -1.76
CA THR A 48 1.04 20.35 -0.87
C THR A 48 0.28 19.03 -0.85
N ASN A 49 -0.02 18.45 -2.02
CA ASN A 49 -0.72 17.17 -2.13
C ASN A 49 0.06 16.03 -1.47
N LEU A 50 1.39 16.04 -1.56
CA LEU A 50 2.24 15.06 -0.89
C LEU A 50 2.19 15.25 0.64
N ALA A 51 2.29 16.49 1.13
CA ALA A 51 2.21 16.78 2.56
C ALA A 51 0.87 16.35 3.16
N ASP A 52 -0.23 16.67 2.48
CA ASP A 52 -1.59 16.29 2.91
C ASP A 52 -1.74 14.77 2.99
N ARG A 53 -1.21 14.05 1.99
CA ARG A 53 -1.24 12.58 1.97
C ARG A 53 -0.35 11.95 3.02
N ILE A 54 0.83 12.50 3.28
CA ILE A 54 1.68 12.04 4.38
C ILE A 54 0.92 12.22 5.70
N GLN A 55 0.30 13.38 5.92
CA GLN A 55 -0.46 13.66 7.12
C GLN A 55 -1.67 12.71 7.27
N GLU A 56 -2.45 12.53 6.21
CA GLU A 56 -3.60 11.63 6.20
C GLU A 56 -3.17 10.18 6.49
N THR A 57 -2.16 9.70 5.77
CA THR A 57 -1.66 8.33 5.87
C THR A 57 -1.02 8.06 7.23
N SER A 58 -0.40 9.07 7.86
CA SER A 58 0.20 8.94 9.20
C SER A 58 -0.79 8.53 10.29
N ARG A 59 -2.07 8.89 10.12
CA ARG A 59 -3.16 8.66 11.08
C ARG A 59 -3.84 7.29 10.90
N LYS A 60 -3.54 6.59 9.80
CA LYS A 60 -4.13 5.28 9.49
C LYS A 60 -3.44 4.17 10.31
N THR A 61 -4.22 3.19 10.74
CA THR A 61 -3.72 1.96 11.36
C THR A 61 -3.35 0.94 10.29
N LEU A 62 -2.58 -0.09 10.65
CA LEU A 62 -2.20 -1.17 9.73
C LEU A 62 -3.41 -1.79 9.00
N GLY A 63 -4.53 -2.00 9.69
CA GLY A 63 -5.74 -2.56 9.08
C GLY A 63 -6.34 -1.65 7.99
N ALA A 64 -6.40 -0.35 8.24
CA ALA A 64 -6.88 0.62 7.24
C ALA A 64 -5.93 0.71 6.04
N LEU A 65 -4.61 0.68 6.29
CA LEU A 65 -3.60 0.68 5.22
C LEU A 65 -3.66 -0.60 4.38
N ALA A 66 -3.90 -1.75 5.00
CA ALA A 66 -4.07 -3.02 4.29
C ALA A 66 -5.33 -3.01 3.41
N GLN A 67 -6.45 -2.51 3.94
CA GLN A 67 -7.69 -2.35 3.17
C GLN A 67 -7.47 -1.47 1.94
N GLU A 68 -6.75 -0.36 2.10
CA GLU A 68 -6.43 0.56 1.01
C GLU A 68 -5.45 -0.05 -0.01
N LEU A 69 -4.43 -0.76 0.47
CA LEU A 69 -3.46 -1.43 -0.39
C LEU A 69 -4.11 -2.51 -1.27
N PHE A 70 -4.89 -3.40 -0.66
CA PHE A 70 -5.49 -4.54 -1.37
C PHE A 70 -6.83 -4.19 -2.04
N GLY A 71 -7.50 -3.12 -1.60
CA GLY A 71 -8.78 -2.70 -2.14
C GLY A 71 -8.69 -1.83 -3.40
N SER A 72 -7.58 -1.11 -3.59
CA SER A 72 -7.46 -0.20 -4.73
C SER A 72 -6.06 -0.10 -5.35
N PHE A 73 -4.99 -0.29 -4.57
CA PHE A 73 -3.64 -0.14 -5.10
C PHE A 73 -3.14 -1.38 -5.86
N LEU A 74 -3.48 -2.58 -5.39
CA LEU A 74 -3.16 -3.84 -6.05
C LEU A 74 -4.37 -4.35 -6.82
N VAL A 75 -4.65 -3.78 -7.98
CA VAL A 75 -5.64 -4.33 -8.92
C VAL A 75 -5.00 -5.52 -9.65
N PRO A 76 -5.57 -6.74 -9.58
CA PRO A 76 -5.14 -7.84 -10.42
C PRO A 76 -5.24 -7.39 -11.87
N GLY A 77 -4.12 -7.42 -12.60
CA GLY A 77 -4.10 -6.97 -13.99
C GLY A 77 -5.22 -7.66 -14.75
N GLU A 78 -6.16 -6.87 -15.28
CA GLU A 78 -7.18 -7.37 -16.18
C GLU A 78 -6.45 -8.16 -17.25
N LYS A 79 -6.78 -9.44 -17.37
CA LYS A 79 -6.26 -10.28 -18.43
C LYS A 79 -6.75 -9.60 -19.71
N SER A 80 -5.85 -8.83 -20.35
CA SER A 80 -6.12 -8.26 -21.65
C SER A 80 -6.52 -9.42 -22.54
N GLU A 81 -7.80 -9.50 -22.87
CA GLU A 81 -8.22 -10.33 -23.98
C GLU A 81 -7.38 -9.90 -25.17
N PRO A 82 -6.84 -10.86 -25.96
CA PRO A 82 -6.04 -10.49 -27.10
C PRO A 82 -6.92 -9.65 -28.01
N VAL A 83 -6.54 -8.39 -28.21
CA VAL A 83 -7.04 -7.55 -29.30
C VAL A 83 -6.64 -8.25 -30.59
N GLY A 84 -7.48 -9.17 -31.01
CA GLY A 84 -7.35 -9.96 -32.21
C GLY A 84 -8.17 -9.33 -33.33
N ALA A 85 -7.43 -8.72 -34.26
CA ALA A 85 -7.77 -8.54 -35.67
C ALA A 85 -8.99 -7.68 -36.03
N GLY A 86 -8.69 -6.43 -36.43
CA GLY A 86 -9.64 -5.57 -37.13
C GLY A 86 -8.96 -4.31 -37.67
N GLY A 87 -7.83 -4.47 -38.36
CA GLY A 87 -7.18 -3.35 -39.04
C GLY A 87 -8.06 -2.77 -40.14
N VAL A 88 -8.53 -1.54 -39.96
CA VAL A 88 -8.96 -0.68 -41.07
C VAL A 88 -8.14 0.60 -40.98
N LEU A 89 -7.16 0.72 -41.87
CA LEU A 89 -6.37 1.93 -42.08
C LEU A 89 -7.24 3.05 -42.69
N PRO A 90 -6.87 4.33 -42.50
CA PRO A 90 -7.70 5.47 -42.82
C PRO A 90 -7.68 5.81 -44.32
N GLN A 91 -8.85 6.04 -44.92
CA GLN A 91 -8.97 6.54 -46.29
C GLN A 91 -8.59 8.03 -46.33
N VAL A 92 -7.43 8.33 -46.90
CA VAL A 92 -7.00 9.70 -47.24
C VAL A 92 -7.79 10.13 -48.49
N ARG A 93 -8.72 11.08 -48.33
CA ARG A 93 -9.39 11.78 -49.43
C ARG A 93 -8.37 12.70 -50.11
N ARG A 94 -7.95 12.38 -51.35
CA ARG A 94 -7.33 13.37 -52.23
C ARG A 94 -8.43 14.18 -52.94
N HIS A 95 -8.21 15.48 -53.00
CA HIS A 95 -8.98 16.44 -53.81
C HIS A 95 -8.94 16.11 -55.30
#